data_AF-A0A2H3C3J4-F1
#
_entry.id   AF-A0A2H3C3J4-F1
#
_cell.length_a   1.000
_cell.length_b   1.000
_cell.length_c   1.000
_cell.angle_alpha   90.00
_cell.angle_beta   90.00
_cell.angle_gamma   90.00
#
_symmetry.space_group_name_H-M   'P 1'
#
loop_
_entity.id
_entity.type
_entity.pdbx_description
1 polymer ?
#
loop_
_entity_poly.entity_id
_entity_poly.type
_entity_poly.pdbx_seq_one_letter_code
_entity_poly.pdbx_strand_id
1 'polypeptide(L)'
;MSLNHIHGVQYTPSTVSNAASIKAEDLETLGIAYVRLTWMDLTSLVRYRAIPVSYFLKMLQSPRPGAAVGKCILGMVNVGFAEDFSLMGEYLYVIDPTTLRLCPYEEGIASVLGWFQEKAPVLGPDGHPTLEVEVCPRTTLHRVVECV
;
A
#
# COMPACT_ATOMS: atom_id res chain seq x y z
N MET A 1 28.70 -30.32 6.78
CA MET A 1 27.30 -29.99 7.13
C MET A 1 26.87 -28.84 6.23
N SER A 2 25.85 -29.03 5.39
CA SER A 2 25.38 -28.04 4.42
C SER A 2 24.48 -27.01 5.12
N LEU A 3 24.88 -25.73 5.11
CA LEU A 3 24.22 -24.58 5.74
C LEU A 3 23.02 -24.03 4.92
N ASN A 4 22.28 -24.87 4.20
CA ASN A 4 21.16 -24.40 3.39
C ASN A 4 19.83 -24.59 4.13
N HIS A 5 19.39 -23.52 4.80
CA HIS A 5 18.10 -23.41 5.49
C HIS A 5 16.96 -22.96 4.54
N ILE A 6 16.99 -23.41 3.28
CA ILE A 6 15.94 -23.06 2.31
C ILE A 6 14.76 -24.01 2.55
N HIS A 7 13.70 -23.49 3.16
CA HIS A 7 12.45 -24.19 3.40
C HIS A 7 11.35 -23.61 2.50
N GLY A 8 10.49 -24.49 1.95
CA GLY A 8 9.35 -24.10 1.12
C GLY A 8 9.57 -24.28 -0.38
N VAL A 9 8.48 -24.10 -1.14
CA VAL A 9 8.53 -24.14 -2.61
C VAL A 9 9.09 -22.81 -3.09
N GLN A 10 10.26 -22.83 -3.73
CA GLN A 10 10.82 -21.66 -4.42
C GLN A 10 9.99 -21.40 -5.68
N TYR A 11 8.93 -20.61 -5.53
CA TYR A 11 8.17 -20.09 -6.67
C TYR A 11 9.06 -19.09 -7.42
N THR A 12 9.61 -19.52 -8.56
CA THR A 12 10.22 -18.63 -9.54
C THR A 12 9.26 -18.61 -10.72
N PRO A 13 8.33 -17.63 -10.82
CA PRO A 13 7.41 -17.61 -11.93
C PRO A 13 8.20 -17.37 -13.21
N SER A 14 8.36 -18.40 -14.03
CA SER A 14 9.06 -18.36 -15.32
C SER A 14 8.40 -17.41 -16.34
N THR A 15 7.21 -16.91 -16.03
CA THR A 15 6.38 -16.01 -16.85
C THR A 15 6.25 -14.60 -16.29
N VAL A 16 6.76 -14.30 -15.10
CA VAL A 16 6.66 -12.94 -14.54
C VAL A 16 7.90 -12.16 -14.94
N SER A 17 7.83 -11.47 -16.08
CA SER A 17 8.73 -10.35 -16.34
C SER A 17 8.46 -9.27 -15.28
N ASN A 18 9.51 -8.68 -14.69
CA ASN A 18 9.34 -7.49 -13.86
C ASN A 18 8.55 -6.45 -14.66
N ALA A 19 7.30 -6.20 -14.25
CA ALA A 19 6.46 -5.21 -14.90
C ALA A 19 7.20 -3.87 -14.86
N ALA A 20 7.34 -3.23 -16.02
CA ALA A 20 8.10 -2.00 -16.16
C ALA A 20 7.58 -0.96 -15.15
N SER A 21 8.51 -0.32 -14.44
CA SER A 21 8.19 0.80 -13.57
C SER A 21 7.70 1.95 -14.44
N ILE A 22 6.51 2.48 -14.13
CA ILE A 22 5.92 3.60 -14.86
C ILE A 22 6.18 4.86 -14.06
N LYS A 23 6.52 5.96 -14.72
CA LYS A 23 6.61 7.24 -14.05
C LYS A 23 5.24 7.89 -14.00
N ALA A 24 4.95 8.60 -12.92
CA ALA A 24 3.67 9.30 -12.76
C ALA A 24 3.41 10.32 -13.89
N GLU A 25 4.46 10.97 -14.39
CA GLU A 25 4.40 11.93 -15.51
C GLU A 25 3.90 11.32 -16.84
N ASP A 26 4.05 10.00 -17.03
CA ASP A 26 3.64 9.31 -18.24
C ASP A 26 2.16 8.87 -18.20
N LEU A 27 1.47 9.03 -17.07
CA LEU A 27 0.10 8.50 -16.92
C LEU A 27 -0.89 9.10 -17.93
N GLU A 28 -0.81 10.41 -18.16
CA GLU A 28 -1.71 11.09 -19.10
C GLU A 28 -1.43 10.68 -20.55
N THR A 29 -0.16 10.53 -20.93
CA THR A 29 0.23 10.10 -22.28
C THR A 29 -0.09 8.64 -22.56
N LEU A 30 -0.12 7.81 -21.51
CA LEU A 30 -0.56 6.42 -21.55
C LEU A 30 -2.10 6.25 -21.53
N GLY A 31 -2.86 7.35 -21.57
CA GLY A 31 -4.33 7.29 -21.61
C GLY A 31 -4.97 6.89 -20.28
N ILE A 32 -4.26 7.05 -19.16
CA ILE A 32 -4.79 6.74 -17.82
C ILE A 32 -5.65 7.90 -17.34
N ALA A 33 -6.89 7.59 -16.96
CA ALA A 33 -7.84 8.56 -16.40
C ALA A 33 -7.82 8.54 -14.86
N TYR A 34 -7.64 7.37 -14.25
CA TYR A 34 -7.70 7.18 -12.81
C TYR A 34 -6.54 6.34 -12.26
N VAL A 35 -6.12 6.66 -11.03
CA VAL A 35 -5.19 5.86 -10.25
C VAL A 35 -5.90 5.27 -9.04
N ARG A 36 -5.74 3.97 -8.82
CA ARG A 36 -6.21 3.26 -7.63
C ARG A 36 -5.12 3.26 -6.56
N LEU A 37 -5.34 4.02 -5.50
CA LEU A 37 -4.59 3.84 -4.25
C LEU A 37 -5.05 2.52 -3.64
N THR A 38 -4.25 1.47 -3.71
CA THR A 38 -4.68 0.08 -3.46
C THR A 38 -3.96 -0.50 -2.26
N TRP A 39 -4.70 -1.08 -1.32
CA TRP A 39 -4.13 -1.78 -0.17
C TRP A 39 -4.85 -3.09 0.11
N MET A 40 -4.16 -3.97 0.84
CA MET A 40 -4.75 -5.15 1.44
C MET A 40 -5.05 -4.84 2.90
N ASP A 41 -6.21 -5.27 3.39
CA ASP A 41 -6.55 -5.21 4.81
C ASP A 41 -6.25 -6.53 5.54
N LEU A 42 -6.48 -6.57 6.86
CA LEU A 42 -6.25 -7.78 7.66
C LEU A 42 -7.34 -8.85 7.47
N THR A 43 -8.41 -8.53 6.73
CA THR A 43 -9.47 -9.46 6.35
C THR A 43 -9.21 -10.12 4.99
N SER A 44 -7.99 -9.95 4.45
CA SER A 44 -7.57 -10.44 3.14
C SER A 44 -8.36 -9.87 1.95
N LEU A 45 -8.93 -8.68 2.12
CA LEU A 45 -9.62 -7.96 1.04
C LEU A 45 -8.69 -6.92 0.42
N VAL A 46 -8.68 -6.89 -0.92
CA VAL A 46 -8.08 -5.80 -1.68
C VAL A 46 -9.07 -4.64 -1.71
N ARG A 47 -8.66 -3.50 -1.16
CA ARG A 47 -9.41 -2.25 -1.15
C ARG A 47 -8.68 -1.20 -1.94
N TYR A 48 -9.43 -0.23 -2.46
CA TYR A 48 -8.83 0.89 -3.12
C TYR A 48 -9.67 2.17 -3.03
N ARG A 49 -9.01 3.30 -3.26
CA ARG A 49 -9.64 4.58 -3.60
C ARG A 49 -9.20 4.96 -5.01
N ALA A 50 -10.14 5.10 -5.93
CA ALA A 50 -9.87 5.61 -7.27
C ALA A 50 -9.86 7.14 -7.24
N ILE A 51 -8.81 7.75 -7.79
CA ILE A 51 -8.67 9.20 -7.90
C ILE A 51 -8.28 9.60 -9.33
N PRO A 52 -8.74 10.77 -9.84
CA PRO A 52 -8.32 11.25 -11.16
C PRO A 52 -6.80 11.45 -11.23
N VAL A 53 -6.17 11.18 -12.38
CA VAL A 53 -4.72 11.39 -12.58
C VAL A 53 -4.30 12.82 -12.24
N SER A 54 -5.08 13.83 -12.64
CA SER A 54 -4.79 15.22 -12.31
C SER A 54 -4.69 15.48 -10.80
N TYR A 55 -5.53 14.83 -10.00
CA TYR A 55 -5.47 14.94 -8.54
C TYR A 55 -4.34 14.10 -7.94
N PHE A 56 -4.06 12.92 -8.50
CA PHE A 56 -2.90 12.11 -8.13
C PHE A 56 -1.59 12.88 -8.32
N LEU A 57 -1.39 13.50 -9.50
CA LEU A 57 -0.22 14.32 -9.79
C LEU A 57 -0.09 15.50 -8.83
N LYS A 58 -1.21 16.17 -8.51
CA LYS A 58 -1.24 17.22 -7.48
C LYS A 58 -0.87 16.69 -6.09
N MET A 59 -1.32 15.50 -5.72
CA MET A 59 -1.02 14.88 -4.43
C MET A 59 0.46 14.55 -4.29
N LEU A 60 1.12 14.12 -5.37
CA LEU A 60 2.56 13.84 -5.40
C LEU A 60 3.44 15.07 -5.13
N GLN A 61 2.89 16.28 -5.27
CA GLN A 61 3.60 17.53 -4.95
C GLN A 61 3.63 17.83 -3.43
N SER A 62 2.89 17.08 -2.62
CA SER A 62 2.91 17.21 -1.16
C SER A 62 4.23 16.70 -0.59
N PRO A 63 4.76 17.28 0.52
CA PRO A 63 5.91 16.71 1.23
C PRO A 63 5.70 15.27 1.71
N ARG A 64 4.44 14.90 1.97
CA ARG A 64 4.02 13.54 2.33
C ARG A 64 2.80 13.16 1.50
N PRO A 65 2.99 12.68 0.24
CA PRO A 65 1.90 12.33 -0.67
C PRO A 65 1.06 11.20 -0.10
N GLY A 66 -0.22 11.45 0.13
CA GLY A 66 -1.10 10.43 0.67
C GLY A 66 -2.53 10.88 0.86
N ALA A 67 -3.37 9.94 1.22
CA ALA A 67 -4.79 10.16 1.44
C ALA A 67 -5.18 9.77 2.88
N ALA A 68 -6.04 10.56 3.51
CA ALA A 68 -6.62 10.17 4.80
C ALA A 68 -7.56 8.98 4.61
N VAL A 69 -7.39 7.96 5.45
CA VAL A 69 -8.18 6.74 5.46
C VAL A 69 -8.54 6.38 6.90
N GLY A 70 -9.82 6.11 7.19
CA GLY A 70 -10.29 5.75 8.52
C GLY A 70 -9.61 4.49 9.06
N LYS A 71 -9.26 4.46 10.34
CA LYS A 71 -8.52 3.33 10.94
C LYS A 71 -9.31 2.01 10.86
N CYS A 72 -10.63 2.08 10.90
CA CYS A 72 -11.55 0.95 10.76
C CYS A 72 -11.39 0.14 9.46
N ILE A 73 -10.80 0.73 8.41
CA ILE A 73 -10.71 0.09 7.08
C ILE A 73 -9.89 -1.20 7.09
N LEU A 74 -8.99 -1.34 8.06
CA LEU A 74 -8.08 -2.48 8.17
C LEU A 74 -8.76 -3.73 8.77
N GLY A 75 -9.92 -3.57 9.41
CA GLY A 75 -10.69 -4.65 10.04
C GLY A 75 -12.17 -4.66 9.65
N MET A 76 -12.53 -4.07 8.50
CA MET A 76 -13.92 -4.01 8.06
C MET A 76 -14.36 -5.36 7.46
N VAL A 77 -15.34 -6.02 8.07
CA VAL A 77 -15.89 -7.31 7.64
C VAL A 77 -17.31 -7.08 7.12
N ASN A 78 -17.48 -7.06 5.78
CA ASN A 78 -18.73 -6.66 5.14
C ASN A 78 -19.17 -5.25 5.59
N VAL A 79 -20.32 -5.13 6.28
CA VAL A 79 -20.85 -3.88 6.84
C VAL A 79 -20.46 -3.66 8.31
N GLY A 80 -19.74 -4.62 8.92
CA GLY A 80 -19.29 -4.57 10.30
C GLY A 80 -17.79 -4.34 10.44
N PHE A 81 -17.32 -4.34 11.69
CA PHE A 81 -15.92 -4.21 12.06
C PHE A 81 -15.53 -5.37 12.96
N ALA A 82 -14.31 -5.89 12.80
CA ALA A 82 -13.70 -6.77 13.78
C ALA A 82 -13.57 -6.06 15.13
N GLU A 83 -13.48 -6.84 16.21
CA GLU A 83 -13.25 -6.32 17.55
C GLU A 83 -12.01 -5.41 17.57
N ASP A 84 -12.03 -4.38 18.42
CA ASP A 84 -11.01 -3.34 18.55
C ASP A 84 -10.82 -2.38 17.35
N PHE A 85 -11.54 -2.57 16.24
CA PHE A 85 -11.58 -1.57 15.17
C PHE A 85 -12.67 -0.52 15.44
N SER A 86 -12.23 0.70 15.75
CA SER A 86 -13.11 1.85 15.93
C SER A 86 -13.26 2.67 14.63
N LEU A 87 -14.44 3.27 14.45
CA LEU A 87 -14.70 4.29 13.42
C LEU A 87 -13.91 5.59 13.66
N MET A 88 -13.33 5.76 14.85
CA MET A 88 -12.62 6.98 15.22
C MET A 88 -11.17 6.98 14.72
N GLY A 89 -10.76 8.15 14.22
CA GLY A 89 -9.40 8.40 13.79
C GLY A 89 -9.12 7.96 12.36
N GLU A 90 -8.00 8.45 11.86
CA GLU A 90 -7.58 8.23 10.47
C GLU A 90 -6.08 7.99 10.44
N TYR A 91 -5.67 7.05 9.60
CA TYR A 91 -4.29 6.95 9.12
C TYR A 91 -4.07 7.90 7.94
N LEU A 92 -2.81 8.20 7.66
CA LEU A 92 -2.40 8.66 6.34
C LEU A 92 -1.93 7.45 5.53
N TYR A 93 -2.57 7.19 4.41
CA TYR A 93 -2.11 6.23 3.42
C TYR A 93 -1.13 6.91 2.47
N VAL A 94 0.16 6.72 2.73
CA VAL A 94 1.26 7.36 1.99
C VAL A 94 1.56 6.58 0.73
N ILE A 95 1.54 7.26 -0.41
CA ILE A 95 1.78 6.65 -1.72
C ILE A 95 3.22 6.16 -1.81
N ASP A 96 3.41 4.98 -2.40
CA ASP A 96 4.71 4.46 -2.79
C ASP A 96 4.85 4.45 -4.32
N PRO A 97 5.49 5.48 -4.91
CA PRO A 97 5.59 5.61 -6.36
C PRO A 97 6.30 4.44 -7.04
N THR A 98 7.16 3.71 -6.33
CA THR A 98 7.91 2.56 -6.88
C THR A 98 6.99 1.40 -7.26
N THR A 99 5.77 1.38 -6.71
CA THR A 99 4.75 0.36 -6.94
C THR A 99 3.72 0.74 -8.00
N LEU A 100 3.87 1.90 -8.65
CA LEU A 100 2.94 2.34 -9.69
C LEU A 100 2.99 1.40 -10.90
N ARG A 101 1.86 0.77 -11.25
CA ARG A 101 1.72 -0.18 -12.36
C ARG A 101 0.43 0.06 -13.13
N LEU A 102 0.43 -0.25 -14.43
CA LEU A 102 -0.79 -0.30 -15.23
C LEU A 102 -1.64 -1.48 -14.77
N CYS A 103 -2.97 -1.33 -14.80
CA CYS A 103 -3.88 -2.44 -14.60
C CYS A 103 -4.05 -3.19 -15.92
N PRO A 104 -3.53 -4.43 -16.08
CA PRO A 104 -3.59 -5.14 -17.37
C PRO A 104 -5.00 -5.60 -17.74
N TYR A 105 -5.91 -5.65 -16.76
CA TYR A 105 -7.29 -6.12 -16.92
C TYR A 105 -8.30 -4.97 -17.03
N GLU A 106 -7.87 -3.71 -16.96
CA GLU A 106 -8.76 -2.55 -16.98
C GLU A 106 -8.07 -1.33 -17.58
N GLU A 107 -8.48 -0.99 -18.81
CA GLU A 107 -7.95 0.14 -19.56
C GLU A 107 -8.26 1.48 -18.86
N GLY A 108 -7.37 2.45 -19.05
CA GLY A 108 -7.52 3.78 -18.45
C GLY A 108 -7.28 3.84 -16.95
N ILE A 109 -6.80 2.76 -16.33
CA ILE A 109 -6.52 2.69 -14.89
C ILE A 109 -5.10 2.22 -14.60
N ALA A 110 -4.46 2.92 -13.67
CA ALA A 110 -3.24 2.47 -13.00
C ALA A 110 -3.52 2.16 -11.51
N SER A 111 -2.68 1.36 -10.89
CA SER A 111 -2.73 1.04 -9.46
C SER A 111 -1.39 1.37 -8.80
N VAL A 112 -1.45 1.84 -7.56
CA VAL A 112 -0.28 2.15 -6.74
C VAL A 112 -0.55 1.69 -5.31
N LEU A 113 0.44 1.06 -4.70
CA LEU A 113 0.44 0.71 -3.29
C LEU A 113 1.01 1.86 -2.46
N GLY A 114 1.00 1.67 -1.15
CA GLY A 114 1.38 2.66 -0.19
C GLY A 114 1.55 2.06 1.19
N TRP A 115 1.74 2.94 2.17
CA TRP A 115 2.03 2.61 3.56
C TRP A 115 1.02 3.31 4.45
N PHE A 116 0.43 2.56 5.39
CA PHE A 116 -0.36 3.19 6.44
C PHE A 116 0.59 3.79 7.47
N GLN A 117 0.43 5.09 7.71
CA GLN A 117 1.21 5.85 8.68
C GLN A 117 0.28 6.60 9.65
N GLU A 118 0.76 6.82 10.87
CA GLU A 118 0.12 7.74 11.79
C GLU A 118 0.22 9.19 11.23
N LYS A 119 -0.82 9.99 11.50
CA LYS A 119 -0.84 11.37 11.01
C LYS A 119 0.21 12.24 11.68
N ALA A 120 0.50 11.96 12.95
CA ALA A 120 1.54 12.58 13.75
C ALA A 120 2.39 11.49 14.42
N PRO A 121 3.65 11.79 14.80
CA PRO A 121 4.49 10.82 15.50
C PRO A 121 3.83 10.32 16.78
N VAL A 122 3.85 9.00 16.97
CA VAL A 122 3.44 8.31 18.21
C VAL A 122 4.65 7.67 18.85
N LEU A 123 4.56 7.29 20.13
CA LEU A 123 5.64 6.57 20.79
C LEU A 123 5.63 5.10 20.35
N GLY A 124 6.74 4.63 19.77
CA GLY A 124 6.93 3.24 19.39
C GLY A 124 7.22 2.31 20.58
N PRO A 125 7.24 0.99 20.37
CA PRO A 125 7.57 0.01 21.42
C PRO A 125 8.98 0.17 22.01
N ASP A 126 9.90 0.77 21.25
CA ASP A 126 11.26 1.10 21.64
C ASP A 126 11.37 2.45 22.40
N GLY A 127 10.25 3.15 22.60
CA GLY A 127 10.23 4.47 23.22
C GLY A 127 10.67 5.61 22.28
N HIS A 128 10.84 5.37 20.98
CA HIS A 128 11.19 6.39 20.00
C HIS A 128 9.96 6.88 19.21
N PRO A 129 9.91 8.16 18.79
CA PRO A 129 8.84 8.65 17.93
C PRO A 129 8.83 7.92 16.58
N THR A 130 7.67 7.39 16.19
CA THR A 130 7.47 6.68 14.93
C THR A 130 6.18 7.10 14.24
N LEU A 131 6.14 6.94 12.92
CA LEU A 131 4.92 7.07 12.11
C LEU A 131 4.37 5.70 11.69
N GLU A 132 5.04 4.61 12.04
CA GLU A 132 4.63 3.28 11.62
C GLU A 132 3.33 2.85 12.30
N VAL A 133 2.45 2.24 11.50
CA VAL A 133 1.21 1.64 11.98
C VAL A 133 1.44 0.15 12.20
N GLU A 134 1.19 -0.32 13.42
CA GLU A 134 1.36 -1.72 13.82
C GLU A 134 0.54 -2.69 12.96
N VAL A 135 -0.71 -2.32 12.66
CA VAL A 135 -1.67 -3.14 11.92
C VAL A 135 -1.56 -3.01 10.39
N CYS A 136 -0.51 -2.38 9.86
CA CYS A 136 -0.31 -2.30 8.41
C CYS A 136 0.21 -3.64 7.86
N PRO A 137 -0.55 -4.35 6.99
CA PRO A 137 -0.11 -5.65 6.48
C PRO A 137 1.19 -5.55 5.67
N ARG A 138 1.34 -4.47 4.90
CA ARG A 138 2.53 -4.22 4.09
C ARG A 138 3.77 -3.95 4.96
N THR A 139 3.65 -3.16 6.03
CA THR A 139 4.74 -2.93 7.00
C THR A 139 5.12 -4.22 7.71
N THR A 140 4.13 -5.04 8.08
CA THR A 140 4.37 -6.36 8.69
C THR A 140 5.19 -7.25 7.75
N LEU A 141 4.81 -7.34 6.47
CA LEU A 141 5.57 -8.09 5.47
C LEU A 141 6.98 -7.52 5.28
N HIS A 142 7.13 -6.20 5.19
CA HIS A 142 8.42 -5.54 5.04
C HIS A 142 9.38 -5.90 6.19
N ARG A 143 8.90 -5.86 7.44
CA ARG A 143 9.71 -6.26 8.61
C ARG A 143 10.18 -7.71 8.52
N VAL A 144 9.34 -8.62 8.04
CA VAL A 144 9.72 -10.04 7.87
C VAL A 144 10.80 -10.18 6.80
N VAL A 145 10.66 -9.49 5.67
CA VAL A 145 11.61 -9.56 4.55
C VAL A 145 12.97 -8.97 4.93
N GLU A 146 13.01 -7.85 5.65
CA GLU A 146 14.27 -7.22 6.07
C GLU A 146 14.99 -7.96 7.20
N CYS A 147 14.29 -8.82 7.95
CA CYS A 147 14.90 -9.66 9.00
C CYS A 147 15.58 -10.93 8.46
N VAL A 148 15.40 -11.24 7.16
CA VAL A 148 16.03 -12.38 6.46
C VAL A 148 17.28 -11.91 5.74
#